data_AF-A0A6G2XKN0-F1
#
_entry.id   AF-A0A6G2XKN0-F1
#
_cell.length_a   1.000
_cell.length_b   1.000
_cell.length_c   1.000
_cell.angle_alpha   90.00
_cell.angle_beta   90.00
_cell.angle_gamma   90.00
#
_symmetry.space_group_name_H-M   'P 1'
#
loop_
_entity.id
_entity.type
_entity.pdbx_description
1 polymer ?
#
loop_
_entity_poly.entity_id
_entity_poly.type
_entity_poly.pdbx_seq_one_letter_code
_entity_poly.pdbx_strand_id
1 'polypeptide(L)'
;MPKRSVRLHTALTVTVALAGATVLTLPVTAQAASVSTWDKVAYCEATGDWSANTGNGYYGGLQFSPSTWQAFGGAAYAPRADLATKKEQILIGEKVLASQGEGAWPRCGPQAGLGSDHADPYPSPTPPASRVTAPAGGSVLTGSVRLTASVTDEVGTPTQASFYVDGDLVGTATGAGPSYAVTLDTGTLPDGPHTLTVAAVNDAGQTGPRSGATSFFVANRATASQSTGDFTGDGKADIAVLYNNGQQSDGTNRTSLWT
;
A
#
# COMPACT_ATOMS: atom_id res chain seq x y z
N MET A 1 -67.52 -43.92 25.57
CA MET A 1 -67.33 -42.87 26.62
C MET A 1 -66.88 -43.57 27.90
N PRO A 2 -66.05 -43.01 28.81
CA PRO A 2 -65.69 -41.59 29.10
C PRO A 2 -64.15 -41.30 29.01
N LYS A 3 -63.64 -40.14 28.58
CA LYS A 3 -63.48 -38.76 29.14
C LYS A 3 -62.49 -38.56 30.30
N ARG A 4 -61.38 -37.88 29.94
CA ARG A 4 -60.50 -36.94 30.70
C ARG A 4 -59.60 -37.56 31.78
N SER A 5 -58.32 -37.22 31.88
CA SER A 5 -57.88 -35.90 32.37
C SER A 5 -56.38 -35.65 32.12
N VAL A 6 -56.03 -34.41 31.78
CA VAL A 6 -54.67 -33.87 31.67
C VAL A 6 -54.12 -33.57 33.07
N ARG A 7 -52.88 -33.98 33.37
CA ARG A 7 -52.13 -33.53 34.55
C ARG A 7 -50.90 -32.73 34.12
N LEU A 8 -50.96 -31.43 34.38
CA LEU A 8 -49.90 -30.45 34.34
C LEU A 8 -48.78 -30.89 35.32
N HIS A 9 -47.55 -31.07 34.83
CA HIS A 9 -46.37 -31.28 35.68
C HIS A 9 -45.47 -30.05 35.58
N THR A 10 -45.39 -29.35 36.71
CA THR A 10 -44.53 -28.20 36.97
C THR A 10 -43.07 -28.62 36.83
N ALA A 11 -42.34 -28.08 35.84
CA ALA A 11 -40.93 -28.33 35.66
C ALA A 11 -40.11 -27.45 36.62
N LEU A 12 -39.37 -28.09 37.53
CA LEU A 12 -38.41 -27.45 38.40
C LEU A 12 -37.08 -27.32 37.64
N THR A 13 -36.75 -26.13 37.14
CA THR A 13 -35.48 -25.85 36.48
C THR A 13 -34.38 -25.69 37.53
N VAL A 14 -33.46 -26.66 37.58
CA VAL A 14 -32.18 -26.55 38.31
C VAL A 14 -31.18 -25.86 37.39
N THR A 15 -30.84 -24.60 37.68
CA THR A 15 -29.78 -23.86 37.01
C THR A 15 -28.44 -24.20 37.67
N VAL A 16 -27.61 -24.98 36.98
CA VAL A 16 -26.19 -25.15 37.33
C VAL A 16 -25.42 -23.96 36.76
N ALA A 17 -24.94 -23.08 37.62
CA ALA A 17 -24.05 -21.99 37.24
C ALA A 17 -22.63 -22.54 37.01
N LEU A 18 -22.21 -22.70 35.75
CA LEU A 18 -20.79 -22.81 35.43
C LEU A 18 -20.18 -21.40 35.51
N ALA A 19 -19.30 -21.18 36.49
CA ALA A 19 -18.38 -20.06 36.50
C ALA A 19 -17.43 -20.21 35.30
N GLY A 20 -17.72 -19.53 34.20
CA GLY A 20 -16.84 -19.46 33.04
C GLY A 20 -15.60 -18.65 33.39
N ALA A 21 -14.46 -19.33 33.55
CA ALA A 21 -13.16 -18.67 33.62
C ALA A 21 -12.90 -17.97 32.28
N THR A 22 -12.95 -16.64 32.28
CA THR A 22 -12.47 -15.81 31.17
C THR A 22 -10.96 -16.00 31.04
N VAL A 23 -10.55 -16.76 30.02
CA VAL A 23 -9.15 -16.79 29.58
C VAL A 23 -8.86 -15.42 28.96
N LEU A 24 -8.07 -14.59 29.64
CA LEU A 24 -7.47 -13.40 29.04
C LEU A 24 -6.48 -13.87 27.97
N THR A 25 -6.88 -13.83 26.70
CA THR A 25 -5.93 -13.94 25.58
C THR A 25 -5.24 -12.58 25.43
N LEU A 26 -4.06 -12.43 26.05
CA LEU A 26 -3.16 -11.34 25.68
C LEU A 26 -2.71 -11.57 24.23
N PRO A 27 -2.66 -10.54 23.38
CA PRO A 27 -2.08 -10.68 22.05
C PRO A 27 -0.60 -11.06 22.23
N VAL A 28 -0.23 -12.27 21.82
CA VAL A 28 1.19 -12.59 21.58
C VAL A 28 1.57 -11.80 20.34
N THR A 29 2.17 -10.63 20.53
CA THR A 29 2.81 -9.90 19.44
C THR A 29 3.89 -10.80 18.87
N ALA A 30 3.85 -11.06 17.56
CA ALA A 30 4.92 -11.79 16.89
C ALA A 30 6.26 -11.13 17.22
N GLN A 31 7.16 -11.84 17.90
CA GLN A 31 8.51 -11.36 18.17
C GLN A 31 9.31 -11.42 16.87
N ALA A 32 9.50 -10.25 16.26
CA ALA A 32 10.40 -10.04 15.13
C ALA A 32 11.44 -8.97 15.50
N ALA A 33 12.68 -9.06 15.04
CA ALA A 33 13.70 -8.06 15.36
C ALA A 33 14.33 -7.44 14.11
N SER A 34 14.68 -6.16 14.17
CA SER A 34 15.30 -5.48 13.04
C SER A 34 16.59 -6.16 12.60
N VAL A 35 16.95 -6.03 11.31
CA VAL A 35 18.25 -6.51 10.78
C VAL A 35 19.42 -5.98 11.61
N SER A 36 19.33 -4.74 12.10
CA SER A 36 20.35 -4.13 12.95
C SER A 36 20.52 -4.80 14.30
N THR A 37 19.45 -5.35 14.87
CA THR A 37 19.50 -6.12 16.12
C THR A 37 20.10 -7.49 15.86
N TRP A 38 19.76 -8.13 14.75
CA TRP A 38 20.42 -9.37 14.31
C TRP A 38 21.90 -9.19 14.02
N ASP A 39 22.32 -8.05 13.48
CA ASP A 39 23.73 -7.73 13.28
C ASP A 39 24.50 -7.67 14.60
N LYS A 40 23.88 -7.16 15.68
CA LYS A 40 24.50 -7.18 17.02
C LYS A 40 24.64 -8.59 17.56
N VAL A 41 23.62 -9.44 17.36
CA VAL A 41 23.70 -10.86 17.73
C VAL A 41 24.83 -11.53 16.95
N ALA A 42 24.88 -11.35 15.63
CA ALA A 42 25.92 -11.94 14.80
C ALA A 42 27.34 -11.42 15.12
N TYR A 43 27.45 -10.15 15.51
CA TYR A 43 28.73 -9.61 16.00
C TYR A 43 29.17 -10.28 17.29
N CYS A 44 28.26 -10.51 18.23
CA CYS A 44 28.54 -11.18 19.49
C CYS A 44 28.85 -12.68 19.31
N GLU A 45 28.12 -13.37 18.42
CA GLU A 45 28.23 -14.82 18.19
C GLU A 45 29.40 -15.21 17.27
N ALA A 46 29.64 -14.42 16.22
CA ALA A 46 30.56 -14.76 15.12
C ALA A 46 31.44 -13.59 14.67
N THR A 47 31.58 -12.52 15.47
CA THR A 47 32.31 -11.29 15.08
C THR A 47 31.76 -10.66 13.79
N GLY A 48 30.49 -10.94 13.46
CA GLY A 48 29.80 -10.43 12.29
C GLY A 48 30.07 -11.24 11.01
N ASP A 49 30.80 -12.36 11.11
CA ASP A 49 31.03 -13.25 9.99
C ASP A 49 29.83 -14.15 9.74
N TRP A 50 29.01 -13.78 8.76
CA TRP A 50 27.84 -14.56 8.35
C TRP A 50 28.17 -15.89 7.68
N SER A 51 29.43 -16.09 7.26
CA SER A 51 29.91 -17.36 6.68
C SER A 51 30.75 -18.16 7.69
N ALA A 52 30.68 -17.83 8.99
CA ALA A 52 31.51 -18.45 10.01
C ALA A 52 31.35 -19.98 10.04
N ASN A 53 32.48 -20.67 9.95
CA ASN A 53 32.59 -22.12 10.10
C ASN A 53 33.94 -22.43 10.76
N THR A 54 34.00 -22.25 12.07
CA THR A 54 35.24 -22.36 12.87
C THR A 54 35.54 -23.79 13.33
N GLY A 55 34.70 -24.77 12.93
CA GLY A 55 34.81 -26.16 13.36
C GLY A 55 34.28 -26.43 14.77
N ASN A 56 33.57 -25.48 15.40
CA ASN A 56 32.99 -25.62 16.74
C ASN A 56 31.60 -26.31 16.77
N GLY A 57 31.11 -26.78 15.62
CA GLY A 57 29.82 -27.46 15.47
C GLY A 57 28.62 -26.52 15.26
N TYR A 58 28.86 -25.21 15.21
CA TYR A 58 27.87 -24.18 14.90
C TYR A 58 28.28 -23.43 13.63
N TYR A 59 27.29 -22.89 12.93
CA TYR A 59 27.48 -22.38 11.57
C TYR A 59 26.79 -21.03 11.37
N GLY A 60 27.44 -20.18 10.56
CA GLY A 60 26.94 -18.88 10.14
C GLY A 60 27.00 -17.82 11.22
N GLY A 61 26.51 -16.63 10.90
CA GLY A 61 26.63 -15.44 11.75
C GLY A 61 25.88 -15.58 13.08
N LEU A 62 24.77 -16.32 13.07
CA LEU A 62 23.95 -16.56 14.26
C LEU A 62 24.32 -17.86 15.00
N GLN A 63 25.41 -18.53 14.59
CA GLN A 63 25.92 -19.75 15.22
C GLN A 63 24.82 -20.81 15.39
N PHE A 64 24.14 -21.21 14.31
CA PHE A 64 23.14 -22.27 14.36
C PHE A 64 23.79 -23.66 14.50
N SER A 65 23.21 -24.52 15.33
CA SER A 65 23.49 -25.96 15.26
C SER A 65 22.80 -26.57 14.02
N PRO A 66 23.34 -27.66 13.44
CA PRO A 66 22.70 -28.34 12.31
C PRO A 66 21.26 -28.77 12.58
N SER A 67 20.98 -29.23 13.81
CA SER A 67 19.65 -29.68 14.21
C SER A 67 18.65 -28.54 14.26
N THR A 68 19.02 -27.40 14.85
CA THR A 68 18.14 -26.22 14.93
C THR A 68 17.90 -25.64 13.52
N TRP A 69 18.96 -25.54 12.71
CA TRP A 69 18.86 -25.08 11.33
C TRP A 69 17.84 -25.92 10.53
N GLN A 70 17.92 -27.24 10.62
CA GLN A 70 16.99 -28.14 9.95
C GLN A 70 15.57 -28.05 10.54
N ALA A 71 15.42 -28.05 11.86
CA ALA A 71 14.13 -28.04 12.54
C ALA A 71 13.28 -26.81 12.20
N PHE A 72 13.92 -25.66 11.99
CA PHE A 72 13.24 -24.40 11.64
C PHE A 72 13.15 -24.15 10.12
N GLY A 73 13.55 -25.12 9.31
CA GLY A 73 13.37 -25.12 7.86
C GLY A 73 14.49 -24.46 7.06
N GLY A 74 15.66 -24.24 7.65
CA GLY A 74 16.82 -23.65 6.96
C GLY A 74 17.38 -24.51 5.83
N ALA A 75 17.11 -25.82 5.86
CA ALA A 75 17.48 -26.75 4.80
C ALA A 75 16.86 -26.41 3.42
N ALA A 76 15.79 -25.61 3.39
CA ALA A 76 15.21 -25.10 2.15
C ALA A 76 16.09 -24.06 1.43
N TYR A 77 16.96 -23.37 2.18
CA TYR A 77 17.88 -22.37 1.66
C TYR A 77 19.27 -22.96 1.40
N ALA A 78 19.82 -23.64 2.41
CA ALA A 78 21.13 -24.29 2.30
C ALA A 78 21.26 -25.48 3.26
N PRO A 79 22.14 -26.45 2.98
CA PRO A 79 22.38 -27.58 3.87
C PRO A 79 22.87 -27.19 5.28
N ARG A 80 23.52 -26.03 5.41
CA ARG A 80 23.98 -25.43 6.68
C ARG A 80 23.85 -23.92 6.64
N ALA A 81 23.82 -23.29 7.81
CA ALA A 81 23.66 -21.84 7.93
C ALA A 81 24.80 -21.04 7.30
N ASP A 82 26.07 -21.48 7.40
CA ASP A 82 27.24 -20.81 6.82
C ASP A 82 27.20 -20.70 5.28
N LEU A 83 26.38 -21.52 4.64
CA LEU A 83 26.18 -21.55 3.18
C LEU A 83 24.96 -20.75 2.73
N ALA A 84 24.14 -20.26 3.67
CA ALA A 84 22.99 -19.41 3.40
C ALA A 84 23.35 -17.93 3.51
N THR A 85 22.63 -17.09 2.78
CA THR A 85 22.78 -15.64 2.87
C THR A 85 22.40 -15.13 4.27
N LYS A 86 22.91 -13.95 4.64
CA LYS A 86 22.51 -13.23 5.87
C LYS A 86 20.98 -13.15 6.02
N LYS A 87 20.27 -12.79 4.94
CA LYS A 87 18.80 -12.69 4.94
C LYS A 87 18.15 -14.01 5.31
N GLU A 88 18.57 -15.10 4.69
CA GLU A 88 18.03 -16.43 4.95
C GLU A 88 18.32 -16.89 6.38
N GLN A 89 19.53 -16.63 6.89
CA GLN A 89 19.86 -16.91 8.29
C GLN A 89 18.99 -16.13 9.27
N ILE A 90 18.77 -14.84 9.04
CA ILE A 90 17.86 -14.01 9.85
C ILE A 90 16.43 -14.54 9.76
N LEU A 91 15.93 -14.89 8.58
CA LEU A 91 14.57 -15.46 8.44
C LEU A 91 14.37 -16.76 9.24
N ILE A 92 15.42 -17.58 9.38
CA ILE A 92 15.38 -18.74 10.27
C ILE A 92 15.52 -18.33 11.74
N GLY A 93 16.38 -17.34 12.03
CA GLY A 93 16.55 -16.74 13.35
C GLY A 93 15.24 -16.22 13.92
N GLU A 94 14.43 -15.55 13.10
CA GLU A 94 13.11 -15.06 13.48
C GLU A 94 12.16 -16.17 13.90
N LYS A 95 12.18 -17.31 13.20
CA LYS A 95 11.35 -18.46 13.59
C LYS A 95 11.81 -19.05 14.93
N VAL A 96 13.11 -19.08 15.17
CA VAL A 96 13.68 -19.51 16.45
C VAL A 96 13.31 -18.54 17.56
N LEU A 97 13.43 -17.23 17.33
CA LEU A 97 13.06 -16.17 18.26
C LEU A 97 11.57 -16.26 18.63
N ALA A 98 10.68 -16.43 17.65
CA ALA A 98 9.25 -16.60 17.89
C ALA A 98 8.92 -17.87 18.70
N SER A 99 9.72 -18.93 18.56
CA SER A 99 9.47 -20.20 19.26
C SER A 99 10.12 -20.30 20.65
N GLN A 100 11.30 -19.70 20.84
CA GLN A 100 12.14 -19.91 22.02
C GLN A 100 12.44 -18.61 22.78
N GLY A 101 12.08 -17.46 22.21
CA GLY A 101 12.45 -16.15 22.71
C GLY A 101 13.94 -15.84 22.52
N GLU A 102 14.37 -14.69 23.05
CA GLU A 102 15.77 -14.25 22.95
C GLU A 102 16.77 -15.18 23.65
N GLY A 103 16.28 -16.05 24.55
CA GLY A 103 17.08 -17.05 25.25
C GLY A 103 17.68 -18.13 24.35
N ALA A 104 17.25 -18.24 23.09
CA ALA A 104 17.93 -19.07 22.09
C ALA A 104 19.39 -18.61 21.83
N TRP A 105 19.68 -17.34 22.10
CA TRP A 105 21.03 -16.77 22.15
C TRP A 105 21.31 -16.24 23.58
N PRO A 106 21.67 -17.12 24.54
CA PRO A 106 21.58 -16.81 25.98
C PRO A 106 22.33 -15.56 26.45
N ARG A 107 23.44 -15.21 25.79
CA ARG A 107 24.21 -14.00 26.09
C ARG A 107 23.95 -12.91 25.06
N CYS A 108 24.03 -13.26 23.78
CA CYS A 108 24.03 -12.29 22.70
C CYS A 108 22.62 -11.75 22.38
N GLY A 109 21.56 -12.54 22.59
CA GLY A 109 20.17 -12.12 22.40
C GLY A 109 19.77 -10.96 23.33
N PRO A 110 19.81 -11.15 24.67
CA PRO A 110 19.52 -10.07 25.61
C PRO A 110 20.46 -8.86 25.46
N GLN A 111 21.75 -9.09 25.19
CA GLN A 111 22.72 -8.01 24.98
C GLN A 111 22.39 -7.17 23.72
N ALA A 112 21.86 -7.79 22.68
CA ALA A 112 21.43 -7.10 21.46
C ALA A 112 20.08 -6.39 21.63
N GLY A 113 19.30 -6.71 22.68
CA GLY A 113 17.92 -6.26 22.87
C GLY A 113 16.91 -7.06 22.04
N LEU A 114 17.24 -8.30 21.68
CA LEU A 114 16.49 -9.11 20.71
C LEU A 114 15.04 -9.36 21.13
N GLY A 115 14.76 -9.58 22.41
CA GLY A 115 13.41 -9.84 22.90
C GLY A 115 12.53 -8.58 23.01
N SER A 116 13.13 -7.39 22.95
CA SER A 116 12.44 -6.10 23.04
C SER A 116 12.29 -5.38 21.70
N ASP A 117 13.03 -5.80 20.69
CA ASP A 117 12.85 -5.35 19.32
C ASP A 117 11.68 -6.13 18.71
N HIS A 118 10.75 -5.41 18.09
CA HIS A 118 9.53 -5.93 17.48
C HIS A 118 9.41 -5.50 16.00
N ALA A 119 10.50 -4.99 15.42
CA ALA A 119 10.55 -4.61 14.02
C ALA A 119 10.71 -5.84 13.13
N ASP A 120 9.86 -5.97 12.10
CA ASP A 120 10.05 -6.97 11.06
C ASP A 120 11.36 -6.68 10.29
N PRO A 121 12.35 -7.60 10.25
CA PRO A 121 13.59 -7.38 9.51
C PRO A 121 13.38 -7.35 7.99
N TYR A 122 12.36 -8.04 7.50
CA TYR A 122 12.05 -8.18 6.08
C TYR A 122 10.54 -8.16 5.87
N PRO A 123 9.90 -6.99 6.12
CA PRO A 123 8.47 -6.87 5.92
C PRO A 123 8.13 -7.26 4.49
N SER A 124 7.01 -7.98 4.34
CA SER A 124 6.51 -8.34 3.03
C SER A 124 6.34 -7.05 2.23
N PRO A 125 6.98 -6.95 1.05
CA PRO A 125 6.91 -5.71 0.29
C PRO A 125 5.44 -5.43 -0.04
N THR A 126 5.00 -4.21 0.23
CA THR A 126 3.63 -3.76 -0.02
C THR A 126 3.62 -2.98 -1.34
N PRO A 127 2.68 -3.26 -2.26
CA PRO A 127 2.58 -2.46 -3.48
C PRO A 127 2.36 -0.98 -3.16
N PRO A 128 2.97 -0.05 -3.92
CA PRO A 128 2.86 1.37 -3.64
C PRO A 128 1.45 1.89 -3.90
N ALA A 129 0.98 2.82 -3.08
CA ALA A 129 -0.28 3.53 -3.28
C ALA A 129 -0.04 4.87 -3.99
N SER A 130 -0.84 5.17 -5.01
CA SER A 130 -0.67 6.38 -5.83
C SER A 130 -1.93 7.25 -5.84
N ARG A 131 -1.74 8.57 -5.94
CA ARG A 131 -2.81 9.56 -5.98
C ARG A 131 -2.44 10.70 -6.92
N VAL A 132 -3.37 11.08 -7.79
CA VAL A 132 -3.26 12.30 -8.61
C VAL A 132 -3.29 13.54 -7.71
N THR A 133 -2.34 14.46 -7.89
CA THR A 133 -2.27 15.74 -7.17
C THR A 133 -2.58 16.93 -8.06
N ALA A 134 -2.35 16.83 -9.37
CA ALA A 134 -2.80 17.80 -10.36
C ALA A 134 -3.07 17.10 -11.71
N PRO A 135 -4.03 17.60 -12.51
CA PRO A 135 -4.92 18.73 -12.24
C PRO A 135 -5.96 18.45 -11.14
N ALA A 136 -6.60 19.50 -10.63
CA ALA A 136 -7.74 19.35 -9.73
C ALA A 136 -8.95 18.76 -10.48
N GLY A 137 -9.80 18.01 -9.77
CA GLY A 137 -11.03 17.47 -10.35
C GLY A 137 -11.94 18.57 -10.91
N GLY A 138 -12.49 18.36 -12.10
CA GLY A 138 -13.35 19.31 -12.81
C GLY A 138 -12.61 20.42 -13.56
N SER A 139 -11.27 20.44 -13.55
CA SER A 139 -10.51 21.45 -14.30
C SER A 139 -10.76 21.36 -15.80
N VAL A 140 -10.76 22.51 -16.48
CA VAL A 140 -10.74 22.59 -17.95
C VAL A 140 -9.29 22.82 -18.39
N LEU A 141 -8.79 21.95 -19.26
CA LEU A 141 -7.41 21.91 -19.71
C LEU A 141 -7.31 22.25 -21.20
N THR A 142 -6.22 22.92 -21.57
CA THR A 142 -5.88 23.26 -22.95
C THR A 142 -4.36 23.41 -23.09
N GLY A 143 -3.83 23.10 -24.26
CA GLY A 143 -2.39 23.08 -24.54
C GLY A 143 -1.62 22.07 -23.68
N SER A 144 -0.41 22.45 -23.28
CA SER A 144 0.49 21.61 -22.48
C SER A 144 0.20 21.76 -20.99
N VAL A 145 -0.22 20.67 -20.35
CA VAL A 145 -0.55 20.62 -18.92
C VAL A 145 0.38 19.66 -18.18
N ARG A 146 0.86 20.09 -17.02
CA ARG A 146 1.65 19.23 -16.14
C ARG A 146 0.71 18.38 -15.28
N LEU A 147 0.78 17.07 -15.45
CA LEU A 147 0.13 16.10 -14.57
C LEU A 147 1.07 15.78 -13.42
N THR A 148 0.55 15.69 -12.20
CA THR A 148 1.36 15.35 -11.03
C THR A 148 0.68 14.30 -10.17
N ALA A 149 1.48 13.47 -9.52
CA ALA A 149 1.01 12.46 -8.59
C ALA A 149 1.95 12.38 -7.38
N SER A 150 1.38 11.94 -6.25
CA SER A 150 2.11 11.51 -5.06
C SER A 150 1.98 10.00 -4.92
N VAL A 151 3.08 9.34 -4.55
CA VAL A 151 3.14 7.91 -4.30
C VAL A 151 3.70 7.67 -2.89
N THR A 152 3.04 6.79 -2.15
CA THR A 152 3.46 6.32 -0.83
C THR A 152 3.70 4.82 -0.88
N ASP A 153 4.72 4.37 -0.17
CA ASP A 153 5.01 2.95 0.03
C ASP A 153 5.46 2.78 1.48
N GLU A 154 5.01 1.72 2.14
CA GLU A 154 5.30 1.49 3.57
C GLU A 154 6.62 0.75 3.78
N VAL A 155 7.07 -0.01 2.77
CA VAL A 155 8.20 -0.94 2.88
C VAL A 155 9.29 -0.63 1.86
N GLY A 156 8.90 -0.34 0.62
CA GLY A 156 9.78 -0.04 -0.50
C GLY A 156 9.95 1.44 -0.76
N THR A 157 10.72 1.74 -1.81
CA THR A 157 10.84 3.09 -2.37
C THR A 157 10.11 3.15 -3.71
N PRO A 158 9.19 4.10 -3.92
CA PRO A 158 8.61 4.31 -5.25
C PRO A 158 9.70 4.64 -6.27
N THR A 159 9.67 3.95 -7.41
CA THR A 159 10.66 4.11 -8.50
C THR A 159 10.05 4.60 -9.81
N GLN A 160 8.74 4.47 -9.97
CA GLN A 160 8.04 4.82 -11.21
C GLN A 160 6.57 5.17 -10.96
N ALA A 161 6.03 6.11 -11.73
CA ALA A 161 4.60 6.37 -11.83
C ALA A 161 4.18 6.52 -13.30
N SER A 162 3.16 5.77 -13.70
CA SER A 162 2.56 5.78 -15.03
C SER A 162 1.19 6.44 -14.98
N PHE A 163 1.00 7.46 -15.81
CA PHE A 163 -0.21 8.28 -15.88
C PHE A 163 -1.06 7.84 -17.05
N TYR A 164 -2.36 7.75 -16.83
CA TYR A 164 -3.30 7.27 -17.83
C TYR A 164 -4.50 8.19 -17.96
N VAL A 165 -4.86 8.53 -19.19
CA VAL A 165 -6.09 9.26 -19.52
C VAL A 165 -7.06 8.28 -20.17
N ASP A 166 -8.26 8.13 -19.59
CA ASP A 166 -9.31 7.20 -20.06
C ASP A 166 -8.86 5.74 -20.22
N GLY A 167 -7.83 5.35 -19.48
CA GLY A 167 -7.25 4.02 -19.54
C GLY A 167 -5.93 3.96 -20.31
N ASP A 168 -5.72 4.88 -21.26
CA ASP A 168 -4.56 4.93 -22.16
C ASP A 168 -3.36 5.59 -21.49
N LEU A 169 -2.18 4.99 -21.67
CA LEU A 169 -0.93 5.49 -21.09
C LEU A 169 -0.50 6.78 -21.79
N VAL A 170 -0.46 7.89 -21.06
CA VAL A 170 -0.03 9.19 -21.59
C VAL A 170 1.41 9.55 -21.21
N GLY A 171 1.97 8.89 -20.20
CA GLY A 171 3.37 9.09 -19.84
C GLY A 171 3.79 8.32 -18.60
N THR A 172 5.09 8.12 -18.47
CA THR A 172 5.71 7.47 -17.32
C THR A 172 6.85 8.32 -16.80
N ALA A 173 6.85 8.56 -15.49
CA ALA A 173 7.93 9.21 -14.78
C ALA A 173 8.72 8.16 -13.99
N THR A 174 10.05 8.19 -14.09
CA THR A 174 10.96 7.30 -13.36
C THR A 174 11.84 8.11 -12.41
N GLY A 175 12.22 7.50 -11.29
CA GLY A 175 13.05 8.13 -10.26
C GLY A 175 12.51 7.85 -8.88
N ALA A 176 13.30 8.17 -7.86
CA ALA A 176 12.87 8.06 -6.48
C ALA A 176 11.69 9.00 -6.22
N GLY A 177 10.62 8.47 -5.63
CA GLY A 177 9.45 9.23 -5.22
C GLY A 177 9.74 10.21 -4.06
N PRO A 178 8.70 10.81 -3.46
CA PRO A 178 7.28 10.45 -3.57
C PRO A 178 6.52 11.18 -4.69
N SER A 179 7.15 12.15 -5.36
CA SER A 179 6.47 13.04 -6.30
C SER A 179 6.85 12.75 -7.74
N TYR A 180 5.85 12.63 -8.61
CA TYR A 180 6.02 12.34 -10.02
C TYR A 180 5.29 13.34 -10.88
N ALA A 181 5.82 13.61 -12.07
CA ALA A 181 5.19 14.50 -13.03
C ALA A 181 5.46 14.07 -14.47
N VAL A 182 4.46 14.27 -15.33
CA VAL A 182 4.57 14.16 -16.79
C VAL A 182 3.87 15.36 -17.43
N THR A 183 4.21 15.66 -18.68
CA THR A 183 3.52 16.69 -19.46
C THR A 183 2.54 16.01 -20.40
N LEU A 184 1.28 16.45 -20.35
CA LEU A 184 0.23 16.07 -21.28
C LEU A 184 0.04 17.18 -22.31
N ASP A 185 0.13 16.85 -23.60
CA ASP A 185 -0.38 17.71 -24.66
C ASP A 185 -1.86 17.40 -24.89
N THR A 186 -2.73 18.29 -24.42
CA THR A 186 -4.18 18.09 -24.54
C THR A 186 -4.66 18.11 -25.99
N GLY A 187 -3.91 18.68 -26.93
CA GLY A 187 -4.25 18.66 -28.36
C GLY A 187 -4.29 17.25 -28.96
N THR A 188 -3.72 16.27 -28.27
CA THR A 188 -3.77 14.84 -28.62
C THR A 188 -5.07 14.15 -28.18
N LEU A 189 -5.88 14.81 -27.36
CA LEU A 189 -7.14 14.29 -26.83
C LEU A 189 -8.34 14.95 -27.54
N PRO A 190 -9.47 14.22 -27.69
CA PRO A 190 -10.75 14.83 -28.07
C PRO A 190 -11.16 15.94 -27.10
N ASP A 191 -12.01 16.88 -27.54
CA ASP A 191 -12.65 17.81 -26.60
C ASP A 191 -13.77 17.08 -25.85
N GLY A 192 -13.91 17.36 -24.55
CA GLY A 192 -14.94 16.73 -23.71
C GLY A 192 -14.41 16.25 -22.36
N PRO A 193 -15.20 15.43 -21.65
CA PRO A 193 -14.82 14.87 -20.36
C PRO A 193 -13.78 13.76 -20.50
N HIS A 194 -12.80 13.76 -19.60
CA HIS A 194 -11.73 12.78 -19.49
C HIS A 194 -11.49 12.40 -18.03
N THR A 195 -10.81 11.28 -17.82
CA THR A 195 -10.46 10.76 -16.50
C THR A 195 -8.96 10.48 -16.40
N LEU A 196 -8.32 11.03 -15.38
CA LEU A 196 -6.91 10.77 -15.07
C LEU A 196 -6.79 9.73 -13.95
N THR A 197 -5.98 8.69 -14.18
CA THR A 197 -5.54 7.74 -13.15
C THR A 197 -4.03 7.59 -13.18
N VAL A 198 -3.44 7.14 -12.07
CA VAL A 198 -2.01 6.84 -11.97
C VAL A 198 -1.82 5.45 -11.36
N ALA A 199 -0.78 4.73 -11.77
CA ALA A 199 -0.31 3.51 -11.11
C ALA A 199 1.20 3.63 -10.89
N ALA A 200 1.71 3.04 -9.81
CA ALA A 200 3.12 3.16 -9.44
C ALA A 200 3.80 1.81 -9.26
N VAL A 201 5.13 1.82 -9.37
CA VAL A 201 6.00 0.67 -9.13
C VAL A 201 7.04 1.05 -8.07
N ASN A 202 7.36 0.12 -7.18
CA ASN A 202 8.43 0.27 -6.19
C ASN A 202 9.73 -0.42 -6.63
N ASP A 203 10.76 -0.33 -5.80
CA ASP A 203 12.08 -0.93 -5.97
C ASP A 203 12.08 -2.47 -5.89
N ALA A 204 11.05 -3.06 -5.27
CA ALA A 204 10.78 -4.49 -5.31
C ALA A 204 10.08 -4.96 -6.61
N GLY A 205 9.81 -4.04 -7.55
CA GLY A 205 9.13 -4.34 -8.82
C GLY A 205 7.62 -4.59 -8.67
N GLN A 206 7.04 -4.33 -7.51
CA GLN A 206 5.61 -4.48 -7.30
C GLN A 206 4.85 -3.30 -7.89
N THR A 207 3.74 -3.59 -8.56
CA THR A 207 2.85 -2.58 -9.13
C THR A 207 1.63 -2.39 -8.23
N GLY A 208 1.40 -1.15 -7.81
CA GLY A 208 0.21 -0.75 -7.07
C GLY A 208 -1.06 -0.74 -7.92
N PRO A 209 -2.25 -0.76 -7.29
CA PRO A 209 -3.50 -0.56 -8.02
C PRO A 209 -3.55 0.85 -8.66
N ARG A 210 -4.41 1.01 -9.67
CA ARG A 210 -4.72 2.35 -10.20
C ARG A 210 -5.33 3.21 -9.09
N SER A 211 -4.93 4.48 -9.04
CA SER A 211 -5.53 5.47 -8.16
C SER A 211 -7.03 5.65 -8.43
N GLY A 212 -7.72 6.31 -7.51
CA GLY A 212 -9.02 6.91 -7.82
C GLY A 212 -8.92 7.82 -9.05
N ALA A 213 -9.99 7.87 -9.85
CA ALA A 213 -10.05 8.68 -11.06
C ALA A 213 -10.30 10.16 -10.72
N THR A 214 -9.52 11.05 -11.34
CA THR A 214 -9.74 12.49 -11.31
C THR A 214 -10.30 12.93 -12.65
N SER A 215 -11.57 13.35 -12.67
CA SER A 215 -12.21 13.86 -13.89
C SER A 215 -11.71 15.25 -14.26
N PHE A 216 -11.54 15.54 -15.54
CA PHE A 216 -11.22 16.86 -16.08
C PHE A 216 -11.89 17.02 -17.46
N PHE A 217 -11.85 18.21 -18.03
CA PHE A 217 -12.35 18.49 -19.37
C PHE A 217 -11.22 18.99 -20.27
N VAL A 218 -11.26 18.61 -21.54
CA VAL A 218 -10.39 19.16 -22.59
C VAL A 218 -11.21 20.07 -23.49
N ALA A 219 -10.66 21.24 -23.80
CA ALA A 219 -11.30 22.26 -24.62
C ALA A 219 -10.30 22.91 -25.59
N ASN A 220 -9.76 22.14 -26.53
CA ASN A 220 -8.77 22.61 -27.49
C ASN A 220 -9.40 23.44 -28.61
N ARG A 221 -10.66 23.14 -28.99
CA ARG A 221 -11.40 23.84 -30.04
C ARG A 221 -12.39 24.84 -29.48
N ALA A 222 -12.29 25.17 -28.20
CA ALA A 222 -13.01 26.30 -27.62
C ALA A 222 -12.44 27.59 -28.20
N THR A 223 -12.82 27.91 -29.43
CA THR A 223 -12.77 29.27 -29.92
C THR A 223 -13.76 30.04 -29.07
N ALA A 224 -13.30 30.98 -28.25
CA ALA A 224 -14.18 32.00 -27.71
C ALA A 224 -14.73 32.76 -28.92
N SER A 225 -15.88 32.33 -29.45
CA SER A 225 -16.61 33.11 -30.42
C SER A 225 -17.20 34.28 -29.63
N GLN A 226 -16.50 35.41 -29.64
CA GLN A 226 -17.07 36.68 -29.22
C GLN A 226 -18.19 37.00 -30.20
N SER A 227 -19.45 36.84 -29.78
CA SER A 227 -20.52 37.59 -30.42
C SER A 227 -20.47 38.99 -29.83
N THR A 228 -19.98 39.97 -30.58
CA THR A 228 -20.03 41.37 -30.17
C THR A 228 -21.43 41.92 -30.43
N GLY A 229 -22.07 42.48 -29.41
CA GLY A 229 -23.39 43.11 -29.51
C GLY A 229 -23.66 43.96 -28.28
N ASP A 230 -24.66 44.83 -28.34
CA ASP A 230 -25.17 45.55 -27.16
C ASP A 230 -26.29 44.71 -26.55
N PHE A 231 -25.91 43.75 -25.70
CA PHE A 231 -26.86 42.79 -25.13
C PHE A 231 -27.65 43.41 -23.97
N THR A 232 -27.14 44.49 -23.37
CA THR A 232 -27.80 45.20 -22.27
C THR A 232 -28.59 46.44 -22.72
N GLY A 233 -28.43 46.88 -23.97
CA GLY A 233 -29.15 48.02 -24.56
C GLY A 233 -28.58 49.39 -24.17
N ASP A 234 -27.32 49.45 -23.72
CA ASP A 234 -26.69 50.68 -23.19
C ASP A 234 -25.91 51.47 -24.26
N GLY A 235 -25.88 50.98 -25.50
CA GLY A 235 -25.20 51.57 -26.64
C GLY A 235 -23.70 51.25 -26.72
N LYS A 236 -23.18 50.32 -25.89
CA LYS A 236 -21.80 49.85 -25.93
C LYS A 236 -21.72 48.40 -26.40
N ALA A 237 -20.55 48.00 -26.86
CA ALA A 237 -20.29 46.61 -27.21
C ALA A 237 -20.00 45.81 -25.94
N ASP A 238 -20.79 44.77 -25.70
CA ASP A 238 -20.63 43.80 -24.63
C ASP A 238 -19.84 42.57 -25.13
N ILE A 239 -19.14 41.90 -24.20
CA ILE A 239 -18.45 40.63 -24.45
C ILE A 239 -19.31 39.50 -23.88
N ALA A 240 -19.82 38.64 -24.75
CA ALA A 240 -20.53 37.43 -24.37
C ALA A 240 -19.58 36.24 -24.21
N VAL A 241 -19.72 35.48 -23.13
CA VAL A 241 -19.17 34.13 -23.00
C VAL A 241 -20.30 33.13 -23.16
N LEU A 242 -20.27 32.30 -24.21
CA LEU A 242 -21.23 31.21 -24.39
C LEU A 242 -20.81 30.01 -23.55
N TYR A 243 -21.70 29.58 -22.64
CA TYR A 243 -21.50 28.37 -21.85
C TYR A 243 -22.51 27.29 -22.25
N ASN A 244 -22.03 26.14 -22.73
CA ASN A 244 -22.86 24.99 -23.05
C ASN A 244 -23.25 24.26 -21.75
N ASN A 245 -24.53 24.34 -21.35
CA ASN A 245 -25.07 23.63 -20.18
C ASN A 245 -25.51 22.19 -20.50
N GLY A 246 -25.12 21.65 -21.66
CA GLY A 246 -25.50 20.31 -22.10
C GLY A 246 -26.90 20.23 -22.71
N GLN A 247 -27.32 19.00 -22.96
CA GLN A 247 -28.60 18.67 -23.59
C GLN A 247 -29.66 18.38 -22.53
N GLN A 248 -30.80 19.07 -22.59
CA GLN A 248 -31.95 18.82 -21.73
C GLN A 248 -32.60 17.47 -22.05
N SER A 249 -33.46 16.99 -21.16
CA SER A 249 -34.18 15.72 -21.32
C SER A 249 -35.11 15.67 -22.54
N ASP A 250 -35.45 16.82 -23.12
CA ASP A 250 -36.21 16.95 -24.37
C ASP A 250 -35.32 16.91 -25.64
N GLY A 251 -34.01 16.73 -25.48
CA GLY A 251 -33.05 16.70 -26.59
C GLY A 251 -32.57 18.08 -27.04
N THR A 252 -32.96 19.17 -26.38
CA THR A 252 -32.50 20.52 -26.74
C THR A 252 -31.18 20.87 -26.06
N ASN A 253 -30.24 21.49 -26.78
CA ASN A 253 -29.01 22.02 -26.18
C ASN A 253 -29.30 23.37 -25.50
N ARG A 254 -28.82 23.55 -24.27
CA ARG A 254 -29.01 24.79 -23.51
C ARG A 254 -27.71 25.57 -23.42
N THR A 255 -27.67 26.78 -23.97
CA THR A 255 -26.54 27.70 -23.80
C THR A 255 -26.95 28.87 -22.92
N SER A 256 -26.12 29.22 -21.93
CA SER A 256 -26.33 30.42 -21.12
C SER A 256 -25.46 31.54 -21.66
N LEU A 257 -26.07 32.72 -21.81
CA LEU A 257 -25.40 33.98 -22.08
C LEU A 257 -25.21 34.72 -20.76
N TRP A 258 -23.96 35.05 -20.44
CA TRP A 258 -23.62 35.93 -19.33
C TRP A 258 -23.10 37.23 -19.92
N THR A 259 -23.73 38.34 -19.54
CA THR A 259 -23.39 39.72 -19.92
C THR A 259 -22.95 40.47 -18.68
#